data_AF-A0A1R3GE87-F1
#
_entry.id   AF-A0A1R3GE87-F1
#
_cell.length_a   1.000
_cell.length_b   1.000
_cell.length_c   1.000
_cell.angle_alpha   90.00
_cell.angle_beta   90.00
_cell.angle_gamma   90.00
#
_symmetry.space_group_name_H-M   'P 1'
#
loop_
_entity.id
_entity.type
_entity.pdbx_description
1 polymer ?
#
loop_
_entity_poly.entity_id
_entity_poly.type
_entity_poly.pdbx_seq_one_letter_code
_entity_poly.pdbx_strand_id
1 'polypeptide(L)'
;MQEACRKDVECAFGVLQSRFAIIKGPSRFWKKEILHDIMSACIIMHNMIIEDERDLNADIENWMEAPVPEVEMVRDETTRFQEFLARYKEIKDKDAHFALRNALIEHLWERYGNSENFSLNM
;
A
#
# COMPACT_ATOMS: atom_id res chain seq x y z
N MET A 1 18.96 -27.89 21.23
CA MET A 1 18.85 -27.64 19.77
C MET A 1 17.65 -26.76 19.43
N GLN A 2 16.45 -27.02 19.98
CA GLN A 2 15.26 -26.18 19.76
C GLN A 2 15.45 -24.72 20.21
N GLU A 3 16.16 -24.47 21.32
CA GLU A 3 16.42 -23.12 21.83
C GLU A 3 17.21 -22.23 20.84
N ALA A 4 18.16 -22.82 20.10
CA ALA A 4 18.98 -22.09 19.13
C ALA A 4 18.14 -21.68 17.91
N CYS A 5 17.36 -22.61 17.38
CA CYS A 5 16.43 -22.34 16.28
C CYS A 5 15.39 -21.28 16.65
N ARG A 6 14.84 -21.34 17.88
CA ARG A 6 13.90 -20.30 18.37
C ARG A 6 14.56 -18.92 18.39
N LYS A 7 15.81 -18.85 18.87
CA LYS A 7 16.57 -17.60 18.96
C LYS A 7 16.86 -16.98 17.58
N ASP A 8 17.17 -17.80 16.59
CA ASP A 8 17.41 -17.32 15.22
C ASP A 8 16.12 -16.75 14.61
N VAL A 9 14.98 -17.41 14.85
CA VAL A 9 13.66 -16.93 14.41
C VAL A 9 13.29 -15.62 15.11
N GLU A 10 13.48 -15.53 16.42
CA GLU A 10 13.23 -14.30 17.20
C GLU A 10 14.12 -13.14 16.71
N CYS A 11 15.40 -13.42 16.44
CA CYS A 11 16.34 -12.43 15.91
C CYS A 11 15.90 -11.93 14.52
N ALA A 12 15.64 -12.83 13.58
CA ALA A 12 15.19 -12.48 12.23
C ALA A 12 13.87 -11.70 12.25
N PHE A 13 12.94 -12.09 13.12
CA PHE A 13 11.68 -11.39 13.28
C PHE A 13 11.88 -9.97 13.86
N GLY A 14 12.80 -9.82 14.83
CA GLY A 14 13.19 -8.51 15.35
C GLY A 14 13.80 -7.59 14.29
N VAL A 15 14.67 -8.13 13.43
CA VAL A 15 15.24 -7.37 12.29
C VAL A 15 14.13 -6.92 11.35
N LEU A 16 13.23 -7.83 10.96
CA LEU A 16 12.12 -7.52 10.07
C LEU A 16 11.18 -6.46 10.68
N GLN A 17 10.88 -6.55 11.98
CA GLN A 17 10.11 -5.52 12.69
C GLN A 17 10.81 -4.16 12.70
N SER A 18 12.13 -4.12 12.89
CA SER A 18 12.88 -2.86 12.89
C SER A 18 12.81 -2.14 11.53
N ARG A 19 12.85 -2.91 10.43
CA ARG A 19 12.86 -2.39 9.05
C ARG A 19 11.48 -2.12 8.48
N PHE A 20 10.48 -2.94 8.81
CA PHE A 20 9.15 -2.85 8.23
C PHE A 20 8.09 -2.56 9.30
N ALA A 21 7.63 -1.30 9.36
CA ALA A 21 6.62 -0.87 10.33
C ALA A 21 5.30 -1.66 10.24
N ILE A 22 4.97 -2.21 9.06
CA ILE A 22 3.77 -3.05 8.85
C ILE A 22 3.78 -4.33 9.72
N ILE A 23 4.95 -4.83 10.10
CA ILE A 23 5.11 -6.03 10.95
C ILE A 23 4.88 -5.71 12.43
N LYS A 24 5.00 -4.44 12.84
CA LYS A 24 4.74 -3.98 14.22
C LYS A 24 3.24 -3.83 14.54
N GLY A 25 2.39 -3.74 13.52
CA GLY A 25 0.96 -3.51 13.67
C GLY A 25 0.17 -4.74 14.16
N PRO A 26 -1.06 -4.55 14.69
CA PRO A 26 -1.90 -5.65 15.14
C PRO A 26 -2.29 -6.58 13.98
N SER A 27 -1.82 -7.83 14.04
CA SER A 27 -2.08 -8.88 13.05
C SER A 27 -3.47 -9.53 13.21
N ARG A 28 -4.14 -9.31 14.34
CA ARG A 28 -5.40 -9.98 14.71
C ARG A 28 -6.56 -9.76 13.73
N PHE A 29 -6.55 -8.65 13.00
CA PHE A 29 -7.58 -8.32 12.00
C PHE A 29 -7.27 -8.81 10.59
N TRP A 30 -6.08 -9.37 10.38
CA TRP A 30 -5.62 -9.82 9.08
C TRP A 30 -5.91 -11.30 8.90
N LYS A 31 -6.39 -11.67 7.72
CA LYS A 31 -6.51 -13.09 7.37
C LYS A 31 -5.13 -13.72 7.27
N LYS A 32 -5.03 -15.02 7.54
CA LYS A 32 -3.76 -15.75 7.54
C LYS A 32 -3.04 -15.67 6.20
N GLU A 33 -3.78 -15.68 5.10
CA GLU A 33 -3.25 -15.57 3.73
C GLU A 33 -2.57 -14.22 3.54
N ILE A 34 -3.20 -13.14 4.01
CA ILE A 34 -2.64 -11.79 3.87
C ILE A 34 -1.39 -11.63 4.76
N LEU A 35 -1.40 -12.19 5.98
CA LEU A 35 -0.20 -12.19 6.83
C LEU A 35 0.95 -12.98 6.17
N HIS A 36 0.64 -14.10 5.54
CA HIS A 36 1.62 -14.87 4.77
C HIS A 36 2.21 -14.05 3.62
N ASP A 37 1.35 -13.35 2.86
CA ASP A 37 1.79 -12.52 1.75
C ASP A 37 2.66 -11.33 2.22
N ILE A 38 2.27 -10.66 3.31
CA ILE A 38 3.07 -9.60 3.93
C ILE A 38 4.44 -10.12 4.36
N MET A 39 4.48 -11.22 5.10
CA MET A 39 5.73 -11.80 5.58
C MET A 39 6.64 -12.22 4.43
N SER A 40 6.06 -12.87 3.40
CA SER A 40 6.79 -13.28 2.20
C SER A 40 7.37 -12.07 1.46
N ALA A 41 6.58 -11.01 1.27
CA ALA A 41 7.06 -9.79 0.65
C ALA A 41 8.18 -9.12 1.45
N CYS A 42 8.06 -9.04 2.79
CA CYS A 42 9.08 -8.45 3.65
C CYS A 42 10.40 -9.25 3.62
N ILE A 43 10.33 -10.59 3.58
CA ILE A 43 11.51 -11.45 3.47
C ILE A 43 12.19 -11.25 2.10
N ILE A 44 11.42 -11.24 1.02
CA ILE A 44 11.94 -11.04 -0.34
C ILE A 44 12.60 -9.65 -0.44
N MET A 45 11.91 -8.59 0.00
CA MET A 45 12.47 -7.23 -0.02
C MET A 45 13.71 -7.11 0.86
N HIS A 46 13.73 -7.73 2.04
CA HIS A 46 14.91 -7.73 2.90
C HIS A 46 16.10 -8.37 2.20
N ASN A 47 15.89 -9.55 1.59
CA ASN A 47 16.94 -10.23 0.86
C ASN A 47 17.41 -9.42 -0.35
N MET A 48 16.49 -8.79 -1.09
CA MET A 48 16.84 -7.94 -2.22
C MET A 48 17.68 -6.73 -1.80
N ILE A 49 17.33 -6.09 -0.68
CA ILE A 49 18.08 -4.96 -0.12
C ILE A 49 19.48 -5.42 0.32
N ILE A 50 19.60 -6.56 0.99
CA ILE A 50 20.90 -7.10 1.43
C ILE A 50 21.78 -7.45 0.22
N GLU A 51 21.22 -8.03 -0.84
CA GLU A 51 21.98 -8.35 -2.06
C GLU A 51 22.41 -7.07 -2.81
N ASP A 52 21.54 -6.06 -2.91
CA ASP A 52 21.86 -4.75 -3.50
C ASP A 52 22.96 -4.00 -2.71
N GLU A 53 22.89 -4.07 -1.39
CA GLU A 53 23.91 -3.50 -0.49
C GLU A 53 25.22 -4.30 -0.52
N ARG A 54 25.19 -5.60 -0.78
CA ARG A 54 26.39 -6.45 -0.88
C ARG A 54 27.22 -6.18 -2.14
N ASP A 55 26.61 -5.72 -3.22
CA ASP A 55 27.33 -5.30 -4.43
C ASP A 55 28.13 -4.00 -4.23
N LEU A 56 27.87 -3.29 -3.13
CA LEU A 56 28.63 -2.14 -2.67
C LEU A 56 29.38 -2.53 -1.39
N ASN A 57 30.66 -2.94 -1.49
CA ASN A 57 31.57 -3.02 -0.34
C ASN A 57 31.79 -1.61 0.26
N ALA A 58 30.79 -1.06 0.92
CA ALA A 58 30.86 0.14 1.73
C ALA A 58 30.64 -0.29 3.18
N ASP A 59 31.60 0.08 4.02
CA ASP A 59 31.61 -0.24 5.45
C ASP A 59 30.23 0.03 6.08
N ILE A 60 29.72 -0.97 6.79
CA ILE A 60 28.45 -0.94 7.54
C ILE A 60 28.44 0.19 8.60
N GLU A 61 29.55 0.90 8.79
CA GLU A 61 29.74 1.95 9.79
C GLU A 61 29.04 3.28 9.51
N ASN A 62 28.33 3.45 8.39
CA ASN A 62 27.57 4.69 8.16
C ASN A 62 26.12 4.47 7.71
N TRP A 63 25.46 3.46 8.29
CA TRP A 63 24.01 3.53 8.42
C TRP A 63 23.69 4.64 9.41
N MET A 64 23.50 5.87 8.90
CA MET A 64 22.69 6.83 9.64
C MET A 64 21.37 6.13 9.92
N GLU A 65 21.10 5.82 11.18
CA GLU A 65 19.75 5.51 11.64
C GLU A 65 18.84 6.53 10.96
N ALA A 66 17.99 6.04 10.05
CA ALA A 66 16.94 6.89 9.51
C ALA A 66 16.24 7.46 10.76
N PRO A 67 16.13 8.80 10.88
CA PRO A 67 15.54 9.40 12.07
C PRO A 67 14.27 8.63 12.35
N VAL A 68 14.15 8.09 13.57
CA VAL A 68 12.94 7.39 13.98
C VAL A 68 11.82 8.31 13.54
N PRO A 69 10.96 7.90 12.58
CA PRO A 69 9.92 8.79 12.15
C PRO A 69 9.18 9.09 13.43
N GLU A 70 9.20 10.36 13.84
CA GLU A 70 8.37 10.86 14.90
C GLU A 70 6.96 10.81 14.34
N VAL A 71 6.46 9.58 14.19
CA VAL A 71 5.05 9.31 14.15
C VAL A 71 4.67 9.60 15.58
N GLU A 72 4.36 10.87 15.85
CA GLU A 72 3.42 11.20 16.90
C GLU A 72 2.22 10.28 16.67
N MET A 73 2.22 9.14 17.35
CA MET A 73 1.06 8.25 17.47
C MET A 73 0.07 8.89 18.44
N VAL A 74 -0.20 10.18 18.23
CA VAL A 74 -1.25 10.97 18.87
C VAL A 74 -2.09 11.61 17.76
N ARG A 75 -2.33 10.87 16.68
CA ARG A 75 -3.53 11.07 15.88
C ARG A 75 -4.43 9.91 16.22
N ASP A 76 -5.50 10.21 16.95
CA ASP A 76 -6.56 9.28 17.32
C ASP A 76 -6.83 8.34 16.14
N GLU A 77 -6.49 7.06 16.30
CA GLU A 77 -6.60 6.04 15.25
C GLU A 77 -8.05 5.95 14.73
N THR A 78 -9.02 6.31 15.58
CA THR A 78 -10.42 6.47 15.23
C THR A 78 -10.60 7.53 14.15
N THR A 79 -10.03 8.73 14.33
CA THR A 79 -10.08 9.83 13.36
C THR A 79 -9.47 9.44 12.02
N ARG A 80 -8.29 8.80 12.02
CA ARG A 80 -7.64 8.33 10.77
C ARG A 80 -8.49 7.29 10.04
N PHE A 81 -9.09 6.35 10.78
CA PHE A 81 -9.97 5.34 10.21
C PHE A 81 -11.27 5.94 9.65
N GLN A 82 -11.83 6.95 10.33
CA GLN A 82 -13.00 7.69 9.84
C GLN A 82 -12.70 8.47 8.56
N GLU A 83 -11.55 9.16 8.49
CA GLU A 83 -11.10 9.85 7.28
C GLU A 83 -10.91 8.88 6.10
N PHE A 84 -10.34 7.70 6.36
CA PHE A 84 -10.20 6.65 5.36
C PHE A 84 -11.57 6.14 4.88
N LEU A 85 -12.51 5.87 5.80
CA LEU A 85 -13.86 5.43 5.45
C LEU A 85 -14.64 6.50 4.67
N ALA A 86 -14.48 7.78 5.02
CA ALA A 86 -15.10 8.88 4.29
C ALA A 86 -14.60 8.93 2.84
N ARG A 87 -13.27 8.92 2.63
CA ARG A 87 -12.66 8.87 1.28
C ARG A 87 -13.06 7.62 0.51
N TYR A 88 -13.08 6.48 1.18
CA TYR A 88 -13.50 5.22 0.55
C TYR A 88 -14.96 5.27 0.10
N LYS A 89 -15.84 5.89 0.89
CA LYS A 89 -17.26 6.06 0.56
C LYS A 89 -17.44 7.00 -0.62
N GLU A 90 -16.67 8.08 -0.70
CA GLU A 90 -16.66 8.99 -1.86
C GLU A 90 -16.19 8.29 -3.14
N ILE A 91 -15.11 7.50 -3.07
CA ILE A 91 -14.59 6.75 -4.22
C ILE A 91 -15.57 5.67 -4.70
N LYS A 92 -16.31 5.06 -3.76
CA LYS A 92 -17.35 4.06 -4.07
C LYS A 92 -18.75 4.66 -4.25
N ASP A 93 -18.87 5.98 -4.27
CA ASP A 93 -20.16 6.62 -4.47
C ASP A 93 -20.69 6.28 -5.87
N LYS A 94 -21.69 5.40 -5.88
CA LYS A 94 -22.27 4.88 -7.11
C LYS A 94 -23.03 5.98 -7.85
N ASP A 95 -23.62 6.93 -7.14
CA ASP A 95 -24.39 8.01 -7.73
C ASP A 95 -23.45 9.00 -8.43
N ALA A 96 -22.32 9.35 -7.80
CA ALA A 96 -21.27 10.13 -8.44
C ALA A 96 -20.69 9.41 -9.67
N HIS A 97 -20.46 8.10 -9.58
CA HIS A 97 -20.01 7.28 -10.72
C HIS A 97 -21.03 7.27 -11.87
N PHE A 98 -22.32 7.07 -11.59
CA PHE A 98 -23.36 7.08 -12.61
C PHE A 98 -23.57 8.48 -13.22
N ALA A 99 -23.50 9.54 -12.41
CA ALA A 99 -23.57 10.92 -12.88
C ALA A 99 -22.42 11.23 -13.85
N LEU A 100 -21.18 10.89 -13.48
CA LEU A 100 -20.02 11.09 -14.35
C LEU A 100 -20.13 10.26 -15.64
N ARG A 101 -20.55 9.00 -15.53
CA ARG A 101 -20.76 8.13 -16.70
C ARG A 101 -21.81 8.70 -17.65
N ASN A 102 -22.94 9.16 -17.13
CA ASN A 102 -23.99 9.75 -17.95
C ASN A 102 -23.54 11.06 -18.60
N ALA A 103 -22.82 11.92 -17.86
CA ALA A 103 -22.24 13.14 -18.41
C ALA A 103 -21.24 12.86 -19.54
N LEU A 104 -20.42 11.80 -19.40
CA LEU A 104 -19.52 11.35 -20.47
C LEU A 104 -20.28 10.83 -21.70
N ILE A 105 -21.37 10.09 -21.49
CA ILE A 105 -22.23 9.61 -22.59
C ILE A 105 -22.85 10.80 -23.33
N GLU A 106 -23.41 11.78 -22.63
CA GLU A 106 -23.97 12.99 -23.24
C GLU A 106 -22.91 13.78 -24.01
N HIS A 107 -21.72 13.98 -23.43
CA HIS A 107 -20.63 14.68 -24.10
C HIS A 107 -20.14 13.96 -25.37
N LEU A 108 -20.10 12.63 -25.35
CA LEU A 108 -19.78 11.82 -26.53
C LEU A 108 -20.92 11.89 -27.56
N TRP A 109 -22.17 11.88 -27.12
CA TRP A 109 -23.34 12.01 -27.98
C TRP A 109 -23.39 13.39 -28.66
N GLU A 110 -23.10 14.48 -27.96
CA GLU A 110 -23.00 15.82 -28.55
C GLU A 110 -21.86 15.94 -29.57
N ARG A 111 -20.71 15.31 -29.26
CA ARG A 111 -19.52 15.36 -30.12
C ARG A 111 -19.64 14.49 -31.37
N TYR A 112 -20.25 13.31 -31.27
CA TYR A 112 -20.28 12.33 -32.36
C TYR A 112 -21.68 12.14 -32.98
N GLY A 113 -22.76 12.37 -32.23
CA GLY A 113 -24.14 12.33 -32.75
C GLY A 113 -24.46 13.47 -33.72
N ASN A 114 -23.74 14.59 -33.65
CA ASN A 114 -23.84 15.67 -34.64
C ASN A 114 -23.02 15.41 -35.92
N SER A 115 -22.19 14.36 -35.96
CA SER A 115 -21.38 14.03 -37.14
C SER A 115 -22.12 13.18 -38.18
N GLU A 116 -23.26 12.55 -37.82
CA GLU A 116 -24.08 11.77 -38.76
C GLU A 116 -25.24 12.57 -39.40
N ASN A 117 -25.49 13.82 -39.00
CA ASN A 117 -26.55 14.65 -39.59
C ASN A 117 -26.09 15.56 -40.75
N PHE A 118 -24.94 15.27 -41.39
CA PHE A 118 -24.46 16.07 -42.54
C PHE A 118 -24.18 15.29 -43.84
N SER A 119 -24.56 14.01 -43.94
CA SER A 119 -24.18 13.19 -45.11
C SER A 119 -25.31 12.40 -45.80
N LEU A 120 -26.58 12.56 -45.40
CA LEU A 120 -27.71 11.94 -46.11
C LEU A 120 -28.84 12.96 -46.34
N ASN A 121 -28.49 14.06 -47.00
CA ASN A 121 -29.41 14.89 -47.80
C ASN A 121 -28.73 15.14 -49.15
N MET A 122 -28.70 14.12 -50.01
CA MET A 122 -28.61 14.25 -51.47
C MET A 122 -29.23 13.01 -52.13
#